data_AF-A0A9D2Q098-F1
#
_entry.id   AF-A0A9D2Q098-F1
#
_cell.length_a   1.000
_cell.length_b   1.000
_cell.length_c   1.000
_cell.angle_alpha   90.00
_cell.angle_beta   90.00
_cell.angle_gamma   90.00
#
_symmetry.space_group_name_H-M   'P 1'
#
loop_
_entity.id
_entity.type
_entity.pdbx_description
1 polymer ?
#
loop_
_entity_poly.entity_id
_entity_poly.type
_entity_poly.pdbx_seq_one_letter_code
_entity_poly.pdbx_strand_id
1 'polypeptide(L)'
;MSPRPAVVTGLAAEPVLAENSLTWDSLGFDPLIDHYRIHAVPGEDAPTEAEDSVLLGKTVYPRFTHAGLGPEGETWTYTVQAVSDAGERGEVSEAVTATSRPSVTATGTEVARIGEFDGRTLEHHLAPASYAQIPERYPEALIEYEDGVDEPGESWPYLLPGPGDAWAGGIPYSARWTVSLEQAPSEDLDLALWLVDTTRLGGVLRLRANGDELADLELPVGATRGSREGDATVPGTALKRARFELSIPAELLQAGQNDIELELAEGGWVAWDALGLFARG
;
A
#
# COMPACT_ATOMS: atom_id res chain seq x y z
N MET A 1 -28.90 33.98 7.32
CA MET A 1 -27.62 33.33 7.59
C MET A 1 -27.86 31.84 7.42
N SER A 2 -27.02 31.13 6.67
CA SER A 2 -27.11 29.68 6.62
C SER A 2 -26.90 29.12 8.04
N PRO A 3 -27.70 28.12 8.47
CA PRO A 3 -27.53 27.55 9.79
C PRO A 3 -26.17 26.88 9.92
N ARG A 4 -25.65 26.80 11.14
CA ARG A 4 -24.46 25.99 11.41
C ARG A 4 -24.77 24.51 11.09
N PRO A 5 -23.82 23.77 10.51
CA PRO A 5 -23.94 22.33 10.36
C PRO A 5 -24.23 21.64 11.68
N ALA A 6 -25.01 20.56 11.64
CA ALA A 6 -25.15 19.66 12.77
C ALA A 6 -23.80 18.99 13.12
N VAL A 7 -23.69 18.48 14.35
CA VAL A 7 -22.54 17.67 14.76
C VAL A 7 -22.51 16.37 13.94
N VAL A 8 -21.32 15.96 13.50
CA VAL A 8 -21.12 14.68 12.83
C VAL A 8 -21.29 13.54 13.85
N THR A 9 -22.07 12.53 13.49
CA THR A 9 -22.30 11.32 14.29
C THR A 9 -21.83 10.07 13.56
N GLY A 10 -21.76 8.94 14.28
CA GLY A 10 -21.41 7.65 13.68
C GLY A 10 -19.95 7.57 13.21
N LEU A 11 -19.06 8.44 13.70
CA LEU A 11 -17.64 8.38 13.37
C LEU A 11 -17.05 7.05 13.85
N ALA A 12 -16.52 6.28 12.92
CA ALA A 12 -15.83 5.03 13.15
C ALA A 12 -14.45 5.05 12.46
N ALA A 13 -13.49 4.36 13.06
CA ALA A 13 -12.15 4.16 12.54
C ALA A 13 -11.86 2.66 12.46
N GLU A 14 -11.62 2.17 11.25
CA GLU A 14 -11.24 0.79 10.96
C GLU A 14 -9.73 0.70 10.72
N PRO A 15 -9.00 -0.06 11.55
CA PRO A 15 -7.59 -0.35 11.31
C PRO A 15 -7.36 -1.09 10.01
N VAL A 16 -6.48 -0.56 9.17
CA VAL A 16 -5.97 -1.19 7.95
C VAL A 16 -4.45 -1.30 8.08
N LEU A 17 -3.81 -2.13 7.25
CA LEU A 17 -2.36 -2.24 7.23
C LEU A 17 -1.73 -0.86 7.02
N ALA A 18 -1.07 -0.34 8.05
CA ALA A 18 -0.43 0.98 8.03
C ALA A 18 -1.33 2.17 7.62
N GLU A 19 -2.65 2.02 7.81
CA GLU A 19 -3.63 3.07 7.56
C GLU A 19 -4.78 2.96 8.56
N ASN A 20 -5.55 4.04 8.73
CA ASN A 20 -6.84 3.99 9.38
C ASN A 20 -7.91 4.53 8.43
N SER A 21 -8.95 3.73 8.18
CA SER A 21 -10.10 4.10 7.35
C SER A 21 -11.20 4.69 8.23
N LEU A 22 -11.60 5.92 7.96
CA LEU A 22 -12.62 6.65 8.72
C LEU A 22 -13.92 6.72 7.92
N THR A 23 -15.04 6.50 8.60
CA THR A 23 -16.39 6.69 8.04
C THR A 23 -17.31 7.36 9.07
N TRP A 24 -18.35 8.06 8.60
CA TRP A 24 -19.35 8.69 9.47
C TRP A 24 -20.70 8.86 8.77
N ASP A 25 -21.73 9.28 9.52
CA ASP A 25 -23.05 9.56 8.95
C ASP A 25 -23.04 10.83 8.08
N SER A 26 -23.63 10.75 6.89
CA SER A 26 -23.82 11.93 6.04
C SER A 26 -24.85 12.87 6.65
N LEU A 27 -24.51 14.16 6.77
CA LEU A 27 -25.43 15.19 7.29
C LEU A 27 -26.46 15.67 6.24
N GLY A 28 -26.45 15.11 5.03
CA GLY A 28 -27.38 15.50 3.97
C GLY A 28 -27.02 16.86 3.32
N PHE A 29 -28.04 17.62 2.92
CA PHE A 29 -27.90 18.79 2.05
C PHE A 29 -28.48 20.10 2.64
N ASP A 30 -28.96 20.09 3.88
CA ASP A 30 -29.49 21.28 4.55
C ASP A 30 -28.91 21.45 5.98
N PRO A 31 -27.99 22.40 6.21
CA PRO A 31 -27.37 23.26 5.20
C PRO A 31 -26.53 22.43 4.22
N LEU A 32 -26.24 22.99 3.04
CA LEU A 32 -25.33 22.32 2.10
C LEU A 32 -23.95 22.22 2.75
N ILE A 33 -23.48 20.99 2.95
CA ILE A 33 -22.14 20.72 3.44
C ILE A 33 -21.17 20.88 2.27
N ASP A 34 -20.24 21.83 2.41
CA ASP A 34 -19.17 22.06 1.45
C ASP A 34 -18.09 20.99 1.62
N HIS A 35 -17.62 20.78 2.85
CA HIS A 35 -16.65 19.74 3.18
C HIS A 35 -16.66 19.36 4.66
N TYR A 36 -16.02 18.24 4.95
CA TYR A 36 -15.64 17.79 6.26
C TYR A 36 -14.15 18.05 6.48
N ARG A 37 -13.79 18.37 7.72
CA ARG A 37 -12.42 18.54 8.20
C ARG A 37 -12.12 17.43 9.21
N ILE A 38 -11.04 16.70 8.98
CA ILE A 38 -10.58 15.63 9.86
C ILE A 38 -9.42 16.18 10.67
N HIS A 39 -9.55 16.17 11.99
CA HIS A 39 -8.48 16.52 12.90
C HIS A 39 -7.98 15.25 13.60
N ALA A 40 -6.68 15.13 13.78
CA ALA A 40 -6.08 13.94 14.37
C ALA A 40 -4.84 14.29 15.20
N VAL A 41 -4.63 13.56 16.29
CA VAL A 41 -3.40 13.62 17.09
C VAL A 41 -2.90 12.20 17.38
N PRO A 42 -1.57 11.99 17.49
CA PRO A 42 -1.03 10.70 17.85
C PRO A 42 -1.37 10.36 19.31
N GLY A 43 -1.59 9.07 19.58
CA GLY A 43 -1.98 8.56 20.90
C GLY A 43 -3.48 8.58 21.14
N GLU A 44 -3.87 8.50 22.41
CA GLU A 44 -5.27 8.35 22.84
C GLU A 44 -5.94 9.69 23.19
N ASP A 45 -5.16 10.77 23.29
CA ASP A 45 -5.70 12.09 23.61
C ASP A 45 -6.63 12.58 22.50
N ALA A 46 -7.75 13.18 22.87
CA ALA A 46 -8.62 13.80 21.89
C ALA A 46 -7.93 15.04 21.30
N PRO A 47 -8.01 15.27 19.97
CA PRO A 47 -7.60 16.54 19.39
C PRO A 47 -8.27 17.69 20.15
N THR A 48 -7.46 18.59 20.71
CA THR A 48 -7.98 19.85 21.25
C THR A 48 -8.67 20.62 20.12
N GLU A 49 -9.70 21.40 20.47
CA GLU A 49 -10.64 22.13 19.57
C GLU A 49 -10.08 22.46 18.17
N ALA A 50 -10.93 22.42 17.13
CA ALA A 50 -10.67 22.59 15.68
C ALA A 50 -9.52 23.55 15.22
N GLU A 51 -8.30 23.29 15.64
CA GLU A 51 -7.09 24.01 15.29
C GLU A 51 -6.56 23.48 13.95
N ASP A 52 -6.11 24.40 13.11
CA ASP A 52 -5.50 24.04 11.82
C ASP A 52 -4.16 23.27 12.00
N SER A 53 -3.55 23.31 13.20
CA SER A 53 -2.32 22.61 13.56
C SER A 53 -2.46 21.09 13.55
N VAL A 54 -3.65 20.58 13.85
CA VAL A 54 -4.00 19.15 13.91
C VAL A 54 -4.91 18.73 12.75
N LEU A 55 -5.09 19.60 11.75
CA LEU A 55 -5.86 19.29 10.55
C LEU A 55 -5.10 18.27 9.70
N LEU A 56 -5.61 17.04 9.69
CA LEU A 56 -5.08 15.95 8.89
C LEU A 56 -5.49 16.08 7.42
N GLY A 57 -6.73 16.49 7.17
CA GLY A 57 -7.24 16.57 5.81
C GLY A 57 -8.67 17.05 5.69
N LYS A 58 -9.14 17.13 4.45
CA LYS A 58 -10.50 17.54 4.09
C LYS A 58 -11.06 16.62 3.03
N THR A 59 -12.38 16.46 3.03
CA THR A 59 -13.10 15.63 2.06
C THR A 59 -14.53 16.11 1.93
N VAL A 60 -15.14 15.91 0.77
CA VAL A 60 -16.58 16.16 0.55
C VAL A 60 -17.43 14.92 0.82
N TYR A 61 -16.79 13.76 1.01
CA TYR A 61 -17.45 12.49 1.26
C TYR A 61 -17.43 12.14 2.74
N PRO A 62 -18.39 11.36 3.25
CA PRO A 62 -18.42 10.93 4.64
C PRO A 62 -17.43 9.79 4.94
N ARG A 63 -16.22 9.89 4.37
CA ARG A 63 -15.13 8.93 4.51
C ARG A 63 -13.78 9.60 4.27
N PHE A 64 -12.74 9.11 4.94
CA PHE A 64 -11.37 9.59 4.82
C PHE A 64 -10.38 8.48 5.18
N THR A 65 -9.21 8.44 4.52
CA THR A 65 -8.15 7.48 4.85
C THR A 65 -6.95 8.23 5.41
N HIS A 66 -6.57 7.94 6.65
CA HIS A 66 -5.27 8.34 7.19
C HIS A 66 -4.23 7.30 6.74
N ALA A 67 -3.60 7.56 5.59
CA ALA A 67 -2.62 6.67 4.99
C ALA A 67 -1.18 6.98 5.42
N GLY A 68 -0.29 6.03 5.16
CA GLY A 68 1.16 6.24 5.28
C GLY A 68 1.71 6.14 6.69
N LEU A 69 0.99 5.46 7.59
CA LEU A 69 1.42 5.18 8.96
C LEU A 69 2.59 4.17 8.97
N GLY A 70 3.30 4.14 10.09
CA GLY A 70 4.42 3.24 10.34
C GLY A 70 4.02 1.76 10.34
N PRO A 71 4.95 0.86 9.97
CA PRO A 71 4.69 -0.58 9.92
C PRO A 71 4.50 -1.21 11.31
N GLU A 72 4.97 -0.57 12.37
CA GLU A 72 4.77 -1.01 13.76
C GLU A 72 3.30 -0.87 14.24
N GLY A 73 2.46 -0.18 13.46
CA GLY A 73 1.15 0.25 13.89
C GLY A 73 1.22 1.56 14.68
N GLU A 74 0.37 2.53 14.33
CA GLU A 74 0.30 3.81 15.01
C GLU A 74 -1.09 4.07 15.58
N THR A 75 -1.13 4.45 16.86
CA THR A 75 -2.35 4.87 17.54
C THR A 75 -2.62 6.35 17.27
N TRP A 76 -3.84 6.64 16.83
CA TRP A 76 -4.30 8.00 16.55
C TRP A 76 -5.74 8.18 17.05
N THR A 77 -6.05 9.39 17.52
CA THR A 77 -7.41 9.81 17.86
C THR A 77 -7.90 10.87 16.90
N TYR A 78 -9.13 10.71 16.43
CA TYR A 78 -9.73 11.48 15.34
C TYR A 78 -11.00 12.20 15.79
N THR A 79 -11.23 13.39 15.23
CA THR A 79 -12.53 14.07 15.25
C THR A 79 -12.86 14.61 13.86
N VAL A 80 -14.15 14.74 13.56
CA VAL A 80 -14.64 15.30 12.31
C VAL A 80 -15.50 16.53 12.57
N GLN A 81 -15.30 17.57 11.75
CA GLN A 81 -16.10 18.79 11.77
C GLN A 81 -16.66 19.08 10.39
N ALA A 82 -17.96 19.34 10.31
CA ALA A 82 -18.61 19.76 9.06
C ALA A 82 -18.50 21.27 8.84
N VAL A 83 -18.36 21.67 7.58
CA VAL A 83 -18.33 23.07 7.12
C VAL A 83 -19.39 23.25 6.04
N SER A 84 -20.25 24.26 6.20
CA SER A 84 -21.26 24.59 5.19
C SER A 84 -20.68 25.35 4.00
N ASP A 85 -21.47 25.46 2.92
CA ASP A 85 -21.21 26.32 1.76
C ASP A 85 -21.02 27.81 2.10
N ALA A 86 -21.63 28.27 3.19
CA ALA A 86 -21.46 29.61 3.74
C ALA A 86 -20.18 29.76 4.58
N GLY A 87 -19.42 28.69 4.78
CA GLY A 87 -18.20 28.66 5.60
C GLY A 87 -18.44 28.53 7.10
N GLU A 88 -19.68 28.26 7.54
CA GLU A 88 -20.00 28.04 8.95
C GLU A 88 -19.49 26.67 9.39
N ARG A 89 -18.78 26.63 10.52
CA ARG A 89 -18.26 25.39 11.10
C ARG A 89 -19.23 24.87 12.17
N GLY A 90 -19.55 23.57 12.10
CA GLY A 90 -20.30 22.86 13.14
C GLY A 90 -19.44 22.55 14.37
N GLU A 91 -20.05 21.89 15.36
CA GLU A 91 -19.31 21.30 16.47
C GLU A 91 -18.50 20.07 16.01
N VAL A 92 -17.44 19.72 16.74
CA VAL A 92 -16.65 18.51 16.47
C VAL A 92 -17.44 17.27 16.91
N SER A 93 -17.28 16.16 16.20
CA SER A 93 -17.82 14.86 16.58
C SER A 93 -17.27 14.38 17.92
N GLU A 94 -17.88 13.32 18.47
CA GLU A 94 -17.18 12.49 19.46
C GLU A 94 -15.88 11.95 18.85
N ALA A 95 -14.86 11.79 19.69
CA ALA A 95 -13.56 11.31 19.28
C ALA A 95 -13.55 9.79 19.13
N VAL A 96 -12.84 9.28 18.12
CA VAL A 96 -12.58 7.84 17.95
C VAL A 96 -11.07 7.60 17.93
N THR A 97 -10.60 6.59 18.65
CA THR A 97 -9.19 6.18 18.66
C THR A 97 -9.05 4.86 17.91
N ALA A 98 -8.05 4.76 17.04
CA ALA A 98 -7.70 3.52 16.36
C ALA A 98 -6.19 3.36 16.29
N THR A 99 -5.73 2.11 16.32
CA THR A 99 -4.34 1.75 16.05
C THR A 99 -4.30 1.02 14.72
N SER A 100 -3.53 1.51 13.75
CA SER A 100 -3.41 0.85 12.45
C SER A 100 -2.85 -0.55 12.62
N ARG A 101 -3.25 -1.47 11.73
CA ARG A 101 -2.75 -2.85 11.80
C ARG A 101 -1.24 -2.84 11.53
N PRO A 102 -0.42 -3.46 12.40
CA PRO A 102 1.01 -3.60 12.15
C PRO A 102 1.25 -4.53 10.96
N SER A 103 2.39 -4.33 10.33
CA SER A 103 2.90 -5.14 9.24
C SER A 103 3.68 -6.34 9.76
N VAL A 104 3.63 -7.44 9.02
CA VAL A 104 4.52 -8.59 9.26
C VAL A 104 6.01 -8.24 9.14
N THR A 105 6.36 -7.14 8.45
CA THR A 105 7.75 -6.65 8.38
C THR A 105 8.26 -6.10 9.72
N ALA A 106 7.34 -5.72 10.61
CA ALA A 106 7.63 -5.24 11.96
C ALA A 106 7.44 -6.35 13.02
N THR A 107 6.45 -7.23 12.84
CA THR A 107 6.06 -8.21 13.86
C THR A 107 6.55 -9.63 13.60
N GLY A 108 6.91 -9.95 12.35
CA GLY A 108 7.31 -11.29 11.93
C GLY A 108 8.82 -11.52 12.00
N THR A 109 9.21 -12.77 11.80
CA THR A 109 10.61 -13.16 11.57
C THR A 109 10.85 -13.31 10.08
N GLU A 110 11.79 -12.53 9.53
CA GLU A 110 12.14 -12.60 8.11
C GLU A 110 12.71 -13.97 7.74
N VAL A 111 12.16 -14.55 6.68
CA VAL A 111 12.64 -15.78 6.04
C VAL A 111 13.48 -15.45 4.81
N ALA A 112 13.00 -14.53 3.97
CA ALA A 112 13.64 -14.12 2.72
C ALA A 112 13.15 -12.72 2.30
N ARG A 113 13.96 -11.96 1.54
CA ARG A 113 13.62 -10.58 1.13
C ARG A 113 14.26 -10.16 -0.19
N ILE A 114 13.52 -9.38 -0.98
CA ILE A 114 14.04 -8.60 -2.11
C ILE A 114 13.84 -7.11 -1.81
N GLY A 115 14.94 -6.34 -1.81
CA GLY A 115 14.92 -4.89 -1.52
C GLY A 115 14.85 -4.57 -0.03
N GLU A 116 14.49 -3.33 0.27
CA GLU A 116 14.31 -2.84 1.64
C GLU A 116 12.91 -2.24 1.82
N PHE A 117 12.26 -2.50 2.95
CA PHE A 117 10.93 -1.96 3.26
C PHE A 117 11.01 -0.49 3.73
N ASP A 118 11.58 0.39 2.91
CA ASP A 118 11.90 1.78 3.26
C ASP A 118 11.09 2.84 2.49
N GLY A 119 10.17 2.40 1.61
CA GLY A 119 9.35 3.28 0.78
C GLY A 119 10.06 3.75 -0.48
N ARG A 120 11.09 3.04 -0.95
CA ARG A 120 11.92 3.43 -2.08
C ARG A 120 12.17 2.25 -3.02
N THR A 121 12.52 2.60 -4.26
CA THR A 121 12.80 1.62 -5.33
C THR A 121 14.25 1.69 -5.79
N LEU A 122 15.05 2.55 -5.17
CA LEU A 122 16.31 3.07 -5.71
C LEU A 122 17.46 2.05 -5.72
N GLU A 123 17.32 1.00 -4.93
CA GLU A 123 18.21 -0.15 -4.85
C GLU A 123 17.98 -1.18 -5.96
N HIS A 124 16.83 -1.13 -6.65
CA HIS A 124 16.46 -2.10 -7.67
C HIS A 124 17.12 -1.83 -9.02
N HIS A 125 17.26 -2.89 -9.82
CA HIS A 125 17.84 -2.83 -11.15
C HIS A 125 17.08 -1.84 -12.04
N LEU A 126 17.82 -1.03 -12.81
CA LEU A 126 17.30 -0.01 -13.74
C LEU A 126 16.53 1.17 -13.09
N ALA A 127 16.48 1.22 -11.75
CA ALA A 127 15.87 2.34 -11.06
C ALA A 127 16.61 3.67 -11.30
N PRO A 128 15.95 4.82 -11.11
CA PRO A 128 14.49 4.99 -11.04
C PRO A 128 13.87 5.30 -12.41
N ALA A 129 14.66 5.34 -13.49
CA ALA A 129 14.24 5.96 -14.74
C ALA A 129 14.68 5.22 -16.02
N SER A 130 15.27 4.04 -15.90
CA SER A 130 15.75 3.25 -17.05
C SER A 130 14.76 2.16 -17.47
N TYR A 131 13.45 2.38 -17.29
CA TYR A 131 12.42 1.35 -17.56
C TYR A 131 12.47 0.86 -19.02
N ALA A 132 12.84 1.73 -19.96
CA ALA A 132 12.91 1.38 -21.37
C ALA A 132 13.91 0.26 -21.69
N GLN A 133 14.83 -0.06 -20.77
CA GLN A 133 15.80 -1.15 -20.91
C GLN A 133 15.25 -2.50 -20.41
N ILE A 134 14.14 -2.53 -19.67
CA ILE A 134 13.54 -3.77 -19.13
C ILE A 134 13.26 -4.79 -20.24
N PRO A 135 12.63 -4.44 -21.38
CA PRO A 135 12.32 -5.44 -22.42
C PRO A 135 13.57 -5.98 -23.12
N GLU A 136 14.67 -5.20 -23.16
CA GLU A 136 15.95 -5.68 -23.68
C GLU A 136 16.63 -6.63 -22.70
N ARG A 137 16.48 -6.38 -21.39
CA ARG A 137 17.08 -7.18 -20.32
C ARG A 137 16.32 -8.48 -20.05
N TYR A 138 15.00 -8.46 -20.22
CA TYR A 138 14.07 -9.57 -19.97
C TYR A 138 13.18 -9.81 -21.20
N PRO A 139 13.74 -10.25 -22.34
CA PRO A 139 13.00 -10.34 -23.61
C PRO A 139 11.90 -11.42 -23.60
N GLU A 140 11.98 -12.40 -22.69
CA GLU A 140 10.95 -13.42 -22.47
C GLU A 140 9.80 -12.97 -21.56
N ALA A 141 9.82 -11.71 -21.09
CA ALA A 141 8.86 -11.18 -20.11
C ALA A 141 8.82 -11.99 -18.79
N LEU A 142 9.93 -12.64 -18.46
CA LEU A 142 10.14 -13.38 -17.21
C LEU A 142 11.35 -12.80 -16.50
N ILE A 143 11.15 -12.41 -15.24
CA ILE A 143 12.20 -11.99 -14.30
C ILE A 143 12.42 -13.15 -13.35
N GLU A 144 13.66 -13.60 -13.21
CA GLU A 144 14.03 -14.66 -12.26
C GLU A 144 14.92 -14.05 -11.17
N TYR A 145 14.66 -14.43 -9.93
CA TYR A 145 15.45 -13.99 -8.77
C TYR A 145 15.57 -15.14 -7.77
N GLU A 146 16.80 -15.53 -7.43
CA GLU A 146 17.10 -16.55 -6.43
C GLU A 146 17.60 -15.91 -5.13
N ASP A 147 16.84 -16.13 -4.04
CA ASP A 147 17.17 -15.61 -2.71
C ASP A 147 18.54 -16.09 -2.23
N GLY A 148 19.34 -15.17 -1.69
CA GLY A 148 20.71 -15.44 -1.24
C GLY A 148 21.75 -15.62 -2.35
N VAL A 149 21.35 -15.58 -3.63
CA VAL A 149 22.25 -15.65 -4.80
C VAL A 149 22.24 -14.35 -5.58
N ASP A 150 21.05 -13.83 -5.89
CA ASP A 150 20.88 -12.60 -6.66
C ASP A 150 20.91 -11.34 -5.77
N GLU A 151 21.30 -10.21 -6.37
CA GLU A 151 21.24 -8.88 -5.75
C GLU A 151 20.13 -8.03 -6.40
N PRO A 152 19.31 -7.29 -5.64
CA PRO A 152 18.20 -6.50 -6.20
C PRO A 152 18.65 -5.50 -7.28
N GLY A 153 19.80 -4.85 -7.09
CA GLY A 153 20.35 -3.86 -8.03
C GLY A 153 20.81 -4.43 -9.37
N GLU A 154 20.94 -5.75 -9.48
CA GLU A 154 21.43 -6.43 -10.67
C GLU A 154 20.37 -7.29 -11.37
N SER A 155 19.51 -7.94 -10.57
CA SER A 155 18.60 -8.98 -11.05
C SER A 155 17.12 -8.62 -10.93
N TRP A 156 16.74 -7.66 -10.08
CA TRP A 156 15.33 -7.29 -9.85
C TRP A 156 14.99 -5.92 -10.45
N PRO A 157 14.30 -5.83 -11.61
CA PRO A 157 13.98 -4.55 -12.19
C PRO A 157 12.96 -3.81 -11.32
N TYR A 158 13.17 -2.51 -11.15
CA TYR A 158 12.32 -1.67 -10.30
C TYR A 158 10.84 -1.60 -10.73
N LEU A 159 10.55 -1.95 -11.99
CA LEU A 159 9.18 -2.12 -12.48
C LEU A 159 8.92 -3.56 -12.93
N LEU A 160 7.74 -4.07 -12.61
CA LEU A 160 7.13 -5.22 -13.31
C LEU A 160 6.12 -4.68 -14.32
N PRO A 161 6.36 -4.81 -15.65
CA PRO A 161 5.43 -4.34 -16.68
C PRO A 161 4.15 -5.18 -16.81
N GLY A 162 3.08 -4.56 -17.30
CA GLY A 162 1.80 -5.23 -17.55
C GLY A 162 1.29 -5.05 -19.00
N PRO A 163 0.16 -5.66 -19.37
CA PRO A 163 -0.41 -5.57 -20.71
C PRO A 163 -0.73 -4.14 -21.18
N GLY A 164 -0.94 -3.21 -20.25
CA GLY A 164 -1.14 -1.80 -20.53
C GLY A 164 0.13 -1.05 -20.97
N ASP A 165 1.31 -1.67 -20.85
CA ASP A 165 2.60 -1.06 -21.14
C ASP A 165 3.06 -1.33 -22.56
N ALA A 166 2.61 -0.49 -23.50
CA ALA A 166 3.02 -0.57 -24.90
C ALA A 166 4.54 -0.47 -25.09
N TRP A 167 5.25 0.22 -24.19
CA TRP A 167 6.71 0.32 -24.21
C TRP A 167 7.41 -1.01 -23.86
N ALA A 168 6.71 -1.92 -23.19
CA ALA A 168 7.17 -3.27 -22.85
C ALA A 168 6.52 -4.36 -23.74
N GLY A 169 5.91 -3.96 -24.85
CA GLY A 169 5.27 -4.87 -25.81
C GLY A 169 3.77 -5.13 -25.55
N GLY A 170 3.19 -4.58 -24.48
CA GLY A 170 1.77 -4.75 -24.18
C GLY A 170 1.37 -6.19 -23.84
N ILE A 171 2.26 -6.90 -23.13
CA ILE A 171 2.06 -8.27 -22.67
C ILE A 171 2.23 -8.35 -21.14
N PRO A 172 1.66 -9.37 -20.47
CA PRO A 172 1.96 -9.62 -19.07
C PRO A 172 3.44 -9.97 -18.88
N TYR A 173 4.09 -9.38 -17.88
CA TYR A 173 5.36 -9.88 -17.37
C TYR A 173 5.11 -10.71 -16.11
N SER A 174 5.98 -11.69 -15.88
CA SER A 174 6.03 -12.47 -14.65
C SER A 174 7.37 -12.29 -13.95
N ALA A 175 7.35 -12.35 -12.63
CA ALA A 175 8.53 -12.50 -11.81
C ALA A 175 8.45 -13.80 -11.01
N ARG A 176 9.52 -14.61 -11.03
CA ARG A 176 9.67 -15.80 -10.21
C ARG A 176 10.74 -15.53 -9.16
N TRP A 177 10.31 -15.61 -7.90
CA TRP A 177 11.19 -15.52 -6.75
C TRP A 177 11.38 -16.91 -6.14
N THR A 178 12.62 -17.39 -6.19
CA THR A 178 13.02 -18.71 -5.71
C THR A 178 13.57 -18.59 -4.29
N VAL A 179 12.95 -19.27 -3.32
CA VAL A 179 13.32 -19.25 -1.91
C VAL A 179 13.63 -20.66 -1.42
N SER A 180 14.73 -20.83 -0.67
CA SER A 180 15.09 -22.11 -0.07
C SER A 180 14.71 -22.15 1.42
N LEU A 181 13.86 -23.10 1.80
CA LEU A 181 13.47 -23.33 3.20
C LEU A 181 14.23 -24.54 3.76
N GLU A 182 14.85 -24.40 4.94
CA GLU A 182 15.56 -25.54 5.58
C GLU A 182 14.63 -26.73 5.86
N GLN A 183 13.37 -26.44 6.19
CA GLN A 183 12.32 -27.41 6.48
C GLN A 183 11.00 -26.91 5.91
N ALA A 184 10.07 -27.82 5.61
CA ALA A 184 8.71 -27.43 5.27
C ALA A 184 8.10 -26.71 6.47
N PRO A 185 7.44 -25.55 6.29
CA PRO A 185 6.89 -24.81 7.39
C PRO A 185 5.72 -25.56 8.01
N SER A 186 5.58 -25.49 9.34
CA SER A 186 4.47 -26.12 10.07
C SER A 186 3.23 -25.23 10.16
N GLU A 187 3.39 -23.95 9.85
CA GLU A 187 2.37 -22.90 9.86
C GLU A 187 2.53 -22.05 8.60
N ASP A 188 1.47 -21.33 8.23
CA ASP A 188 1.51 -20.43 7.09
C ASP A 188 2.62 -19.38 7.26
N LEU A 189 3.22 -19.00 6.13
CA LEU A 189 4.10 -17.84 6.05
C LEU A 189 3.32 -16.65 5.51
N ASP A 190 3.73 -15.43 5.85
CA ASP A 190 3.16 -14.21 5.31
C ASP A 190 4.03 -13.66 4.19
N LEU A 191 3.40 -13.39 3.05
CA LEU A 191 4.00 -12.66 1.93
C LEU A 191 3.68 -11.17 2.06
N ALA A 192 4.70 -10.34 2.21
CA ALA A 192 4.59 -8.89 2.17
C ALA A 192 5.02 -8.38 0.80
N LEU A 193 4.17 -7.57 0.17
CA LEU A 193 4.41 -6.92 -1.12
C LEU A 193 4.16 -5.43 -0.98
N TRP A 194 5.23 -4.63 -1.01
CA TRP A 194 5.15 -3.19 -0.90
C TRP A 194 5.54 -2.55 -2.23
N LEU A 195 4.77 -1.53 -2.60
CA LEU A 195 4.92 -0.79 -3.85
C LEU A 195 5.12 0.69 -3.55
N VAL A 196 6.01 1.33 -4.30
CA VAL A 196 6.19 2.80 -4.22
C VAL A 196 5.15 3.55 -5.05
N ASP A 197 4.69 2.96 -6.16
CA ASP A 197 3.66 3.53 -7.04
C ASP A 197 3.11 2.48 -8.02
N THR A 198 1.96 2.78 -8.59
CA THR A 198 1.39 2.06 -9.74
C THR A 198 0.97 3.03 -10.84
N THR A 199 0.50 2.52 -11.97
CA THR A 199 -0.09 3.37 -13.02
C THR A 199 -1.52 3.79 -12.72
N ARG A 200 -2.01 4.77 -13.50
CA ARG A 200 -3.44 5.12 -13.54
C ARG A 200 -4.36 4.00 -14.04
N LEU A 201 -3.82 2.89 -14.53
CA LEU A 201 -4.59 1.75 -15.01
C LEU A 201 -4.97 0.78 -13.89
N GLY A 202 -4.33 0.88 -12.71
CA GLY A 202 -4.41 -0.17 -11.70
C GLY A 202 -3.93 -1.50 -12.30
N GLY A 203 -4.56 -2.60 -11.91
CA GLY A 203 -4.31 -3.92 -12.49
C GLY A 203 -4.71 -5.07 -11.59
N VAL A 204 -4.32 -6.27 -12.01
CA VAL A 204 -4.46 -7.50 -11.22
C VAL A 204 -3.11 -8.19 -11.21
N LEU A 205 -2.53 -8.37 -10.01
CA LEU A 205 -1.31 -9.12 -9.79
C LEU A 205 -1.69 -10.53 -9.32
N ARG A 206 -1.48 -11.52 -10.18
CA ARG A 206 -1.75 -12.92 -9.88
C ARG A 206 -0.55 -13.55 -9.20
N LEU A 207 -0.81 -14.24 -8.09
CA LEU A 207 0.18 -14.88 -7.25
C LEU A 207 0.02 -16.40 -7.31
N ARG A 208 1.14 -17.10 -7.40
CA ARG A 208 1.22 -18.56 -7.28
C ARG A 208 2.36 -18.95 -6.37
N ALA A 209 2.21 -20.08 -5.68
CA ALA A 209 3.27 -20.72 -4.91
C ALA A 209 3.45 -22.15 -5.43
N ASN A 210 4.66 -22.50 -5.86
CA ASN A 210 4.99 -23.80 -6.44
C ASN A 210 4.07 -24.22 -7.61
N GLY A 211 3.59 -23.23 -8.38
CA GLY A 211 2.67 -23.42 -9.51
C GLY A 211 1.19 -23.49 -9.14
N ASP A 212 0.85 -23.62 -7.85
CA ASP A 212 -0.53 -23.61 -7.37
C ASP A 212 -1.04 -22.17 -7.16
N GLU A 213 -2.33 -21.94 -7.41
CA GLU A 213 -2.97 -20.63 -7.27
C GLU A 213 -2.99 -20.18 -5.80
N LEU A 214 -2.50 -18.97 -5.55
CA LEU A 214 -2.51 -18.36 -4.22
C LEU A 214 -3.58 -17.27 -4.11
N ALA A 215 -3.51 -16.23 -4.96
CA ALA A 215 -4.45 -15.11 -4.93
C ALA A 215 -4.34 -14.24 -6.21
N ASP A 216 -5.40 -13.48 -6.48
CA ASP A 216 -5.36 -12.33 -7.39
C ASP A 216 -5.48 -11.05 -6.55
N LEU A 217 -4.47 -10.16 -6.62
CA LEU A 217 -4.47 -8.88 -5.91
C LEU A 217 -4.93 -7.75 -6.84
N GLU A 218 -5.98 -7.04 -6.45
CA GLU A 218 -6.38 -5.81 -7.13
C GLU A 218 -5.39 -4.68 -6.82
N LEU A 219 -4.76 -4.15 -7.85
CA LEU A 219 -3.79 -3.06 -7.72
C LEU A 219 -4.50 -1.71 -7.78
N PRO A 220 -4.24 -0.79 -6.83
CA PRO A 220 -4.87 0.52 -6.82
C PRO A 220 -4.40 1.39 -7.98
N VAL A 221 -5.16 2.43 -8.27
CA VAL A 221 -4.79 3.50 -9.22
C VAL A 221 -3.72 4.39 -8.59
N GLY A 222 -2.50 4.32 -9.14
CA GLY A 222 -1.35 5.09 -8.68
C GLY A 222 -1.18 6.43 -9.41
N ALA A 223 -0.05 7.09 -9.15
CA ALA A 223 0.28 8.39 -9.69
C ALA A 223 1.03 8.32 -11.04
N THR A 224 1.48 7.13 -11.46
CA THR A 224 2.29 6.92 -12.68
C THR A 224 3.66 7.63 -12.64
N ARG A 225 4.09 8.08 -11.45
CA ARG A 225 5.35 8.80 -11.23
C ARG A 225 6.50 7.85 -10.88
N GLY A 226 6.20 6.66 -10.36
CA GLY A 226 7.18 5.62 -10.02
C GLY A 226 8.13 5.22 -11.15
N SER A 227 7.74 5.42 -12.42
CA SER A 227 8.61 5.23 -13.60
C SER A 227 9.75 6.26 -13.73
N ARG A 228 9.79 7.29 -12.88
CA ARG A 228 10.74 8.42 -12.93
C ARG A 228 11.22 8.87 -11.56
N GLU A 229 10.42 8.62 -10.52
CA GLU A 229 10.69 8.96 -9.13
C GLU A 229 10.73 7.66 -8.33
N GLY A 230 11.63 7.57 -7.36
CA GLY A 230 11.87 6.32 -6.63
C GLY A 230 11.85 6.44 -5.13
N ASP A 231 11.49 7.60 -4.57
CA ASP A 231 11.46 7.81 -3.11
C ASP A 231 10.09 8.37 -2.70
N ALA A 232 9.24 7.50 -2.14
CA ALA A 232 7.92 7.84 -1.66
C ALA A 232 7.92 8.37 -0.21
N THR A 233 9.09 8.64 0.37
CA THR A 233 9.24 9.23 1.71
C THR A 233 9.42 10.75 1.66
N VAL A 234 9.70 11.32 0.48
CA VAL A 234 9.87 12.76 0.31
C VAL A 234 8.56 13.50 0.65
N PRO A 235 8.57 14.50 1.54
CA PRO A 235 7.38 15.27 1.87
C PRO A 235 6.75 15.92 0.64
N GLY A 236 5.43 15.72 0.48
CA GLY A 236 4.70 16.25 -0.67
C GLY A 236 4.93 15.51 -1.98
N THR A 237 5.54 14.32 -1.95
CA THR A 237 5.62 13.42 -3.11
C THR A 237 4.22 13.13 -3.67
N ALA A 238 4.16 12.98 -4.99
CA ALA A 238 2.94 12.56 -5.67
C ALA A 238 2.78 11.03 -5.70
N LEU A 239 3.84 10.28 -5.37
CA LEU A 239 3.83 8.82 -5.37
C LEU A 239 2.75 8.28 -4.42
N LYS A 240 2.10 7.19 -4.83
CA LYS A 240 1.05 6.53 -4.05
C LYS A 240 1.51 5.13 -3.67
N ARG A 241 1.97 4.98 -2.44
CA ARG A 241 2.36 3.67 -1.90
C ARG A 241 1.16 2.74 -1.83
N ALA A 242 1.41 1.45 -2.01
CA ALA A 242 0.45 0.39 -1.74
C ALA A 242 1.17 -0.74 -1.00
N ARG A 243 0.49 -1.36 -0.03
CA ARG A 243 1.04 -2.44 0.80
C ARG A 243 0.03 -3.58 0.83
N PHE A 244 0.51 -4.78 0.55
CA PHE A 244 -0.28 -6.00 0.59
C PHE A 244 0.41 -7.03 1.47
N GLU A 245 -0.38 -7.69 2.31
CA GLU A 245 0.07 -8.81 3.12
C GLU A 245 -0.99 -9.91 3.06
N LEU A 246 -0.54 -11.12 2.75
CA LEU A 246 -1.39 -12.30 2.64
C LEU A 246 -0.65 -13.56 3.12
N SER A 247 -1.44 -14.52 3.61
CA SER A 247 -0.96 -15.85 4.04
C SER A 247 -0.64 -16.71 2.82
N ILE A 248 0.54 -17.34 2.80
CA ILE A 248 0.84 -18.51 1.98
C ILE A 248 0.60 -19.75 2.84
N PRO A 249 -0.41 -20.58 2.50
CA PRO A 249 -0.68 -21.81 3.24
C PRO A 249 0.54 -22.72 3.30
N ALA A 250 0.81 -23.29 4.47
CA ALA A 250 1.97 -24.17 4.68
C ALA A 250 2.01 -25.34 3.70
N GLU A 251 0.85 -25.87 3.30
CA GLU A 251 0.73 -26.96 2.34
C GLU A 251 1.16 -26.62 0.92
N LEU A 252 1.25 -25.33 0.57
CA LEU A 252 1.79 -24.89 -0.73
C LEU A 252 3.31 -24.79 -0.71
N LEU A 253 3.95 -25.01 0.44
CA LEU A 253 5.39 -24.88 0.62
C LEU A 253 6.02 -26.22 1.00
N GLN A 254 7.30 -26.37 0.68
CA GLN A 254 8.08 -27.58 0.92
C GLN A 254 9.47 -27.27 1.46
N ALA A 255 10.13 -28.29 2.01
CA ALA A 255 11.55 -28.19 2.33
C ALA A 255 12.37 -28.07 1.03
N GLY A 256 13.43 -27.27 1.07
CA GLY A 256 14.23 -26.94 -0.11
C GLY A 256 13.60 -25.80 -0.91
N GLN A 257 13.70 -25.90 -2.24
CA GLN A 257 13.32 -24.84 -3.15
C GLN A 257 11.80 -24.68 -3.25
N ASN A 258 11.36 -23.42 -3.18
CA ASN A 258 9.99 -22.98 -3.43
C ASN A 258 10.00 -21.80 -4.39
N ASP A 259 9.06 -21.79 -5.33
CA ASP A 259 8.93 -20.70 -6.30
C ASP A 259 7.68 -19.89 -5.97
N ILE A 260 7.83 -18.58 -5.74
CA ILE A 260 6.74 -17.62 -5.62
C ILE A 260 6.67 -16.83 -6.93
N GLU A 261 5.57 -16.99 -7.67
CA GLU A 261 5.39 -16.34 -8.97
C GLU A 261 4.40 -15.17 -8.87
N LEU A 262 4.76 -14.03 -9.46
CA LEU A 262 3.95 -12.83 -9.55
C LEU A 262 3.76 -12.47 -11.02
N GLU A 263 2.55 -12.59 -11.55
CA GLU A 263 2.21 -12.24 -12.93
C GLU A 263 1.33 -10.99 -12.93
N LEU A 264 1.76 -9.92 -13.60
CA LEU A 264 0.93 -8.74 -13.78
C LEU A 264 -0.06 -8.99 -14.93
N ALA A 265 -1.15 -9.68 -14.61
CA ALA A 265 -2.13 -10.22 -15.57
C ALA A 265 -2.95 -9.12 -16.25
N GLU A 266 -3.20 -8.01 -15.56
CA GLU A 266 -3.97 -6.87 -16.07
C GLU A 266 -3.33 -5.53 -15.64
N GLY A 267 -3.65 -4.47 -16.37
CA GLY A 267 -3.24 -3.11 -16.00
C GLY A 267 -1.87 -2.69 -16.52
N GLY A 268 -1.27 -1.70 -15.88
CA GLY A 268 0.07 -1.19 -16.22
C GLY A 268 1.02 -1.36 -15.03
N TRP A 269 2.31 -1.12 -15.27
CA TRP A 269 3.39 -1.46 -14.36
C TRP A 269 3.14 -1.17 -12.88
N VAL A 270 3.77 -1.99 -12.04
CA VAL A 270 3.97 -1.71 -10.60
C VAL A 270 5.43 -1.34 -10.36
N ALA A 271 5.68 -0.42 -9.42
CA ALA A 271 7.02 -0.06 -8.98
C ALA A 271 7.25 -0.62 -7.57
N TRP A 272 8.27 -1.46 -7.43
CA TRP A 272 8.55 -2.17 -6.18
C TRP A 272 9.11 -1.22 -5.12
N ASP A 273 8.71 -1.45 -3.88
CA ASP A 273 9.46 -1.04 -2.70
C ASP A 273 10.28 -2.26 -2.25
N ALA A 274 9.60 -3.28 -1.74
CA ALA A 274 10.20 -4.56 -1.38
C ALA A 274 9.19 -5.70 -1.40
N LEU A 275 9.73 -6.92 -1.47
CA LEU A 275 8.99 -8.17 -1.29
C LEU A 275 9.66 -8.96 -0.16
N GLY A 276 8.87 -9.66 0.65
CA GLY A 276 9.43 -10.46 1.73
C GLY A 276 8.51 -11.57 2.19
N LEU A 277 9.12 -12.63 2.71
CA LEU A 277 8.45 -13.79 3.27
C LEU A 277 8.76 -13.83 4.76
N PHE A 278 7.74 -13.96 5.59
CA PHE A 278 7.86 -13.85 7.04
C PHE A 278 7.18 -15.02 7.73
N ALA A 279 7.81 -15.56 8.77
CA ALA A 279 7.14 -16.39 9.75
C ALA A 279 6.43 -15.49 10.76
N ARG A 280 5.20 -15.84 11.14
CA ARG A 280 4.46 -15.12 12.19
C ARG A 280 5.20 -15.27 13.53
N GLY A 281 5.35 -14.16 14.24
CA GLY A 281 5.93 -14.10 15.58
C GLY A 281 4.98 -14.55 16.68
#